data_AF-A0A7X8H7G0-F1
#
_entry.id   AF-A0A7X8H7G0-F1
#
_cell.length_a   1.000
_cell.length_b   1.000
_cell.length_c   1.000
_cell.angle_alpha   90.00
_cell.angle_beta   90.00
_cell.angle_gamma   90.00
#
_symmetry.space_group_name_H-M   'P 1'
#
loop_
_entity.id
_entity.type
_entity.pdbx_description
1 polymer ?
#
loop_
_entity_poly.entity_id
_entity_poly.type
_entity_poly.pdbx_seq_one_letter_code
_entity_poly.pdbx_strand_id
1 'polypeptide(L)'
;MIEAFGEVRTVPATDKAKTYMKQLVTKNLFKEQADVWRLGASLGISTGKVFEEEKRETFQNINSLDPDGIFAAIMIGLYPEKEPEERFKLLVNYAEWGIREIFRQSEIGTLDFSKLGLAKNNNTY
;
A
#
# COMPACT_ATOMS: atom_id res chain seq x y z
N MET A 1 2.16 -2.79 18.85
CA MET A 1 2.46 -2.09 17.58
C MET A 1 3.97 -2.02 17.30
N ILE A 2 4.81 -1.68 18.30
CA ILE A 2 6.28 -1.58 18.18
C ILE A 2 6.95 -2.89 17.68
N GLU A 3 6.37 -4.07 17.95
CA GLU A 3 6.96 -5.34 17.52
C GLU A 3 6.85 -5.65 16.02
N ALA A 4 5.85 -5.10 15.32
CA ALA A 4 5.59 -5.48 13.93
C ALA A 4 6.59 -4.85 12.94
N PHE A 5 6.96 -3.59 13.20
CA PHE A 5 7.75 -2.73 12.33
C PHE A 5 8.98 -2.12 13.03
N GLY A 6 9.32 -2.60 14.22
CA GLY A 6 10.46 -2.13 15.00
C GLY A 6 10.26 -0.70 15.50
N GLU A 7 11.33 0.08 15.48
CA GLU A 7 11.29 1.48 15.94
C GLU A 7 10.79 2.47 14.86
N VAL A 8 10.37 1.97 13.70
CA VAL A 8 10.00 2.82 12.57
C VAL A 8 8.73 3.63 12.87
N ARG A 9 8.82 4.94 12.70
CA ARG A 9 7.70 5.87 12.92
C ARG A 9 7.15 6.48 11.64
N THR A 10 7.96 6.52 10.59
CA THR A 10 7.64 7.22 9.34
C THR A 10 7.65 6.26 8.17
N VAL A 11 6.55 6.26 7.42
CA VAL A 11 6.40 5.59 6.14
C VAL A 11 7.03 6.46 5.05
N PRO A 12 7.99 5.91 4.28
CA PRO A 12 8.52 6.58 3.12
C PRO A 12 7.68 6.25 1.87
N ALA A 13 7.67 7.15 0.89
CA ALA A 13 7.07 6.93 -0.43
C ALA A 13 7.92 7.59 -1.52
N THR A 14 7.84 7.09 -2.75
CA THR A 14 8.51 7.76 -3.88
C THR A 14 7.79 9.06 -4.25
N ASP A 15 8.49 9.98 -4.91
CA ASP A 15 7.88 11.22 -5.41
C ASP A 15 6.74 10.94 -6.41
N LYS A 16 6.87 9.85 -7.20
CA LYS A 16 5.82 9.40 -8.10
C LYS A 16 4.58 8.96 -7.33
N ALA A 17 4.73 8.11 -6.31
CA ALA A 17 3.59 7.70 -5.49
C ALA A 17 2.93 8.88 -4.78
N LYS A 18 3.71 9.80 -4.20
CA LYS A 18 3.19 11.05 -3.60
C LYS A 18 2.38 11.85 -4.63
N THR A 19 2.90 11.98 -5.85
CA THR A 19 2.22 12.68 -6.95
C THR A 19 0.92 11.99 -7.34
N TYR A 20 0.92 10.67 -7.49
CA TYR A 20 -0.26 9.89 -7.84
C TYR A 20 -1.34 9.96 -6.76
N MET A 21 -0.97 9.80 -5.50
CA MET A 21 -1.91 9.95 -4.37
C MET A 21 -2.54 11.34 -4.37
N LYS A 22 -1.73 12.40 -4.55
CA LYS A 22 -2.23 13.78 -4.65
C LYS A 22 -3.20 13.95 -5.82
N GLN A 23 -2.88 13.42 -7.00
CA GLN A 23 -3.75 13.51 -8.17
C GLN A 23 -5.08 12.77 -7.97
N LEU A 24 -5.06 11.59 -7.35
CA LEU A 24 -6.28 10.82 -7.03
C LEU A 24 -7.19 11.56 -6.06
N VAL A 25 -6.63 12.26 -5.07
CA VAL A 25 -7.38 13.15 -4.16
C VAL A 25 -7.93 14.37 -4.91
N THR A 26 -7.12 15.03 -5.75
CA THR A 26 -7.58 16.18 -6.56
C THR A 26 -8.72 15.81 -7.51
N LYS A 27 -8.74 14.57 -8.02
CA LYS A 27 -9.85 14.02 -8.82
C LYS A 27 -11.09 13.66 -8.00
N ASN A 28 -11.05 13.88 -6.68
CA ASN A 28 -12.12 13.57 -5.74
C ASN A 28 -12.49 12.06 -5.71
N LEU A 29 -11.54 11.19 -6.06
CA LEU A 29 -11.70 9.73 -5.97
C LEU A 29 -11.41 9.20 -4.57
N PHE A 30 -10.60 9.94 -3.81
CA PHE A 30 -10.25 9.66 -2.43
C PHE A 30 -10.33 10.95 -1.63
N LYS A 31 -10.66 10.83 -0.34
CA LYS A 31 -10.73 11.97 0.56
C LYS A 31 -9.32 12.43 0.95
N GLU A 32 -8.45 11.49 1.29
CA GLU A 32 -7.08 11.78 1.74
C GLU A 32 -6.05 10.87 1.07
N GLN A 33 -4.78 11.33 1.01
CA GLN A 33 -3.69 10.50 0.48
C GLN A 33 -3.46 9.24 1.32
N ALA A 34 -3.74 9.32 2.63
CA ALA A 34 -3.71 8.17 3.53
C ALA A 34 -4.67 7.06 3.08
N ASP A 35 -5.86 7.41 2.57
CA ASP A 35 -6.83 6.42 2.07
C ASP A 35 -6.31 5.71 0.82
N VAL A 36 -5.66 6.47 -0.08
CA VAL A 36 -4.99 5.91 -1.26
C VAL A 36 -3.89 4.95 -0.84
N TRP A 37 -3.07 5.33 0.15
CA TRP A 37 -1.99 4.50 0.65
C TRP A 37 -2.51 3.20 1.27
N ARG A 38 -3.54 3.25 2.13
CA ARG A 38 -4.14 2.08 2.76
C ARG A 38 -4.76 1.13 1.73
N LEU A 39 -5.47 1.67 0.74
CA LEU A 39 -6.02 0.84 -0.33
C LEU A 39 -4.92 0.25 -1.21
N GLY A 40 -3.88 1.02 -1.52
CA GLY A 40 -2.70 0.56 -2.24
C GLY A 40 -2.00 -0.59 -1.52
N ALA A 41 -1.77 -0.45 -0.21
CA ALA A 41 -1.16 -1.50 0.62
C ALA A 41 -2.01 -2.77 0.60
N SER A 42 -3.32 -2.63 0.80
CA SER A 42 -4.27 -3.74 0.77
C SER A 42 -4.30 -4.45 -0.58
N LEU A 43 -4.25 -3.69 -1.69
CA LEU A 43 -4.23 -4.23 -3.05
C LEU A 43 -2.90 -4.94 -3.36
N GLY A 44 -1.77 -4.37 -2.94
CA GLY A 44 -0.46 -5.01 -3.09
C GLY A 44 -0.41 -6.33 -2.32
N ILE A 45 -0.86 -6.34 -1.07
CA ILE A 45 -0.92 -7.53 -0.22
C ILE A 45 -1.82 -8.59 -0.85
N SER A 46 -3.05 -8.24 -1.24
CA SER A 46 -4.03 -9.20 -1.78
C SER A 46 -3.59 -9.83 -3.10
N THR A 47 -2.78 -9.12 -3.89
CA THR A 47 -2.25 -9.61 -5.18
C THR A 47 -0.85 -10.21 -5.08
N GLY A 48 -0.18 -10.08 -3.92
CA GLY A 48 1.21 -10.48 -3.73
C GLY A 48 2.23 -9.67 -4.55
N LYS A 49 1.83 -8.52 -5.13
CA LYS A 49 2.69 -7.73 -6.02
C LYS A 49 3.35 -6.57 -5.29
N VAL A 50 4.65 -6.45 -5.47
CA VAL A 50 5.50 -5.45 -4.82
C VAL A 50 6.18 -4.55 -5.85
N PHE A 51 6.61 -3.38 -5.42
CA PHE A 51 7.46 -2.50 -6.21
C PHE A 51 8.66 -2.05 -5.36
N GLU A 52 9.86 -2.37 -5.85
CA GLU A 52 11.13 -2.09 -5.17
C GLU A 52 11.85 -0.95 -5.90
N GLU A 53 11.84 0.25 -5.33
CA GLU A 53 12.59 1.41 -5.84
C GLU A 53 13.41 2.01 -4.71
N GLU A 54 14.63 2.45 -5.04
CA GLU A 54 15.68 2.71 -4.07
C GLU A 54 15.55 4.07 -3.37
N LYS A 55 14.98 5.08 -4.05
CA LYS A 55 14.87 6.43 -3.48
C LYS A 55 13.44 6.72 -3.05
N ARG A 56 13.25 6.81 -1.74
CA ARG A 56 11.99 7.21 -1.11
C ARG A 56 12.25 8.31 -0.10
N GLU A 57 11.28 9.19 0.04
CA GLU A 57 11.32 10.26 1.01
C GLU A 57 10.21 10.08 2.04
N THR A 58 10.37 10.71 3.20
CA THR A 58 9.35 10.73 4.25
C THR A 58 8.00 11.16 3.69
N PHE A 59 6.96 10.39 4.00
CA PHE A 59 5.58 10.68 3.61
C PHE A 59 4.70 10.94 4.83
N GLN A 60 4.44 9.92 5.66
CA GLN A 60 3.50 10.04 6.76
C GLN A 60 3.86 9.13 7.94
N ASN A 61 3.30 9.41 9.13
CA ASN A 61 3.53 8.57 10.30
C ASN A 61 2.77 7.23 10.17
N ILE A 62 3.40 6.12 10.57
CA ILE A 62 2.78 4.79 10.52
C ILE A 62 1.52 4.71 11.40
N ASN A 63 1.49 5.38 12.55
CA ASN A 63 0.32 5.42 13.43
C ASN A 63 -0.85 6.19 12.81
N SER A 64 -0.59 7.06 11.82
CA SER A 64 -1.67 7.68 11.05
C SER A 64 -2.19 6.75 9.96
N LEU A 65 -1.32 5.92 9.37
CA LEU A 65 -1.69 5.02 8.28
C LEU A 65 -2.33 3.71 8.78
N ASP A 66 -1.89 3.23 9.94
CA ASP A 66 -2.34 1.99 10.58
C ASP A 66 -2.66 2.22 12.08
N PRO A 67 -3.67 3.05 12.41
CA PRO A 67 -3.95 3.43 13.79
C PRO A 67 -4.32 2.24 14.68
N ASP A 68 -5.02 1.26 14.11
CA ASP A 68 -5.50 0.07 14.83
C ASP A 68 -4.53 -1.12 14.73
N GLY A 69 -3.39 -0.95 14.04
CA GLY A 69 -2.40 -2.02 13.87
C GLY A 69 -2.88 -3.19 12.99
N ILE A 70 -3.81 -2.95 12.07
CA ILE A 70 -4.33 -3.96 11.15
C ILE A 70 -3.23 -4.42 10.19
N PHE A 71 -2.52 -3.49 9.56
CA PHE A 71 -1.40 -3.87 8.68
C PHE A 71 -0.27 -4.52 9.47
N ALA A 72 0.02 -4.04 10.67
CA ALA A 72 0.96 -4.68 11.59
C ALA A 72 0.60 -6.16 11.83
N ALA A 73 -0.65 -6.45 12.21
CA ALA A 73 -1.11 -7.80 12.44
C ALA A 73 -1.06 -8.67 11.18
N ILE A 74 -1.48 -8.13 10.02
CA ILE A 74 -1.42 -8.83 8.74
C ILE A 74 0.02 -9.19 8.37
N MET A 75 0.95 -8.24 8.48
CA MET A 75 2.35 -8.47 8.10
C MET A 75 3.05 -9.46 9.04
N ILE A 76 2.73 -9.48 10.33
CA ILE A 76 3.19 -10.52 11.26
C ILE A 76 2.64 -11.89 10.85
N GLY A 77 1.34 -11.97 10.53
CA GLY A 77 0.70 -13.22 10.16
C GLY A 77 1.20 -13.80 8.83
N LEU A 78 1.46 -12.94 7.84
CA LEU A 78 1.97 -13.34 6.53
C LEU A 78 3.47 -13.66 6.54
N TYR A 79 4.24 -12.97 7.39
CA TYR A 79 5.70 -13.05 7.42
C TYR A 79 6.24 -13.16 8.85
N PRO A 80 5.88 -14.23 9.58
CA PRO A 80 6.30 -14.41 10.97
C PRO A 80 7.82 -14.52 11.13
N GLU A 81 8.51 -15.03 10.11
CA GLU A 81 9.95 -15.27 10.08
C GLU A 81 10.80 -14.04 9.72
N LYS A 82 10.18 -12.97 9.23
CA LYS A 82 10.90 -11.75 8.83
C LYS A 82 11.18 -10.84 10.01
N GLU A 83 12.30 -10.14 9.96
CA GLU A 83 12.58 -9.11 10.95
C GLU A 83 11.59 -7.93 10.81
N PRO A 84 11.31 -7.17 11.88
CA PRO A 84 10.33 -6.09 11.84
C PRO A 84 10.59 -5.06 10.73
N GLU A 85 11.85 -4.69 10.48
CA GLU A 85 12.25 -3.75 9.44
C GLU A 85 12.00 -4.32 8.03
N GLU A 86 12.17 -5.62 7.84
CA GLU A 86 11.89 -6.30 6.58
C GLU A 86 10.40 -6.36 6.30
N ARG A 87 9.57 -6.69 7.31
CA ARG A 87 8.10 -6.61 7.21
C ARG A 87 7.66 -5.20 6.83
N PHE A 88 8.24 -4.20 7.48
CA PHE A 88 7.93 -2.81 7.18
C PHE A 88 8.30 -2.43 5.74
N LYS A 89 9.52 -2.75 5.30
CA LYS A 89 9.97 -2.51 3.93
C LYS A 89 9.02 -3.17 2.92
N LEU A 90 8.58 -4.39 3.21
CA LEU A 90 7.68 -5.14 2.33
C LEU A 90 6.29 -4.50 2.27
N LEU A 91 5.74 -4.03 3.40
CA LEU A 91 4.49 -3.27 3.43
C LEU A 91 4.57 -2.01 2.57
N VAL A 92 5.67 -1.28 2.65
CA VAL A 92 5.90 -0.10 1.80
C VAL A 92 5.96 -0.49 0.33
N ASN A 93 6.62 -1.59 -0.02
CA ASN A 93 6.69 -2.07 -1.40
C ASN A 93 5.31 -2.49 -1.94
N TYR A 94 4.46 -3.09 -1.10
CA TYR A 94 3.06 -3.38 -1.44
C TYR A 94 2.25 -2.11 -1.70
N ALA A 95 2.34 -1.14 -0.79
CA ALA A 95 1.63 0.13 -0.91
C ALA A 95 2.01 0.86 -2.18
N GLU A 96 3.31 0.95 -2.45
CA GLU A 96 3.86 1.62 -3.63
C GLU A 96 3.38 0.97 -4.94
N TRP A 97 3.36 -0.36 -5.02
CA TRP A 97 2.80 -1.06 -6.16
C TRP A 97 1.31 -0.77 -6.34
N GLY A 98 0.53 -0.89 -5.25
CA GLY A 98 -0.92 -0.68 -5.31
C GLY A 98 -1.32 0.74 -5.66
N ILE A 99 -0.60 1.76 -5.17
CA ILE A 99 -0.83 3.17 -5.53
C ILE A 99 -0.67 3.37 -7.04
N ARG A 100 0.39 2.81 -7.62
CA ARG A 100 0.67 2.90 -9.06
C ARG A 100 -0.41 2.20 -9.87
N GLU A 101 -0.88 1.05 -9.40
CA GLU A 101 -1.93 0.31 -10.09
C GLU A 101 -3.29 1.02 -10.02
N ILE A 102 -3.68 1.56 -8.86
CA ILE A 102 -4.90 2.38 -8.70
C ILE A 102 -4.84 3.58 -9.64
N PHE A 103 -3.71 4.29 -9.66
CA PHE A 103 -3.52 5.44 -10.54
C PHE A 103 -3.62 5.04 -12.02
N ARG A 104 -2.92 3.97 -12.42
CA ARG A 104 -2.97 3.45 -13.79
C ARG A 104 -4.41 3.13 -14.21
N GLN A 105 -5.16 2.41 -13.37
CA GLN A 105 -6.57 2.08 -13.64
C GLN A 105 -7.46 3.33 -13.72
N SER A 106 -7.20 4.35 -12.89
CA SER A 106 -7.91 5.63 -12.96
C SER A 106 -7.63 6.35 -14.29
N GLU A 107 -6.39 6.38 -14.75
CA GLU A 107 -6.00 7.05 -16.00
C GLU A 107 -6.63 6.41 -17.24
N ILE A 108 -6.72 5.07 -17.26
CA ILE A 108 -7.32 4.35 -18.39
C ILE A 108 -8.84 4.13 -18.25
N GLY A 109 -9.46 4.70 -17.20
CA GLY A 109 -10.90 4.60 -16.98
C GLY A 109 -11.41 3.20 -16.60
N THR A 110 -10.55 2.34 -16.06
CA THR A 110 -10.90 0.97 -15.66
C THR A 110 -10.93 0.76 -14.15
N LEU A 111 -10.78 1.83 -13.36
CA LEU A 111 -10.84 1.73 -11.90
C LEU A 111 -12.26 1.38 -11.47
N ASP A 112 -12.43 0.16 -10.96
CA ASP A 112 -13.70 -0.36 -10.44
C ASP A 112 -13.48 -0.82 -9.00
N PHE A 113 -13.90 0.01 -8.05
CA PHE A 113 -13.76 -0.28 -6.62
C PHE A 113 -14.49 -1.56 -6.19
N SER A 114 -15.55 -1.97 -6.90
CA SER A 114 -16.28 -3.19 -6.58
C SER A 114 -15.53 -4.48 -6.95
N LYS A 115 -14.54 -4.38 -7.84
CA LYS A 115 -13.76 -5.51 -8.34
C LYS A 115 -12.30 -5.48 -7.90
N LEU A 116 -11.91 -4.47 -7.14
CA LEU A 116 -10.51 -4.22 -6.78
C LEU A 116 -10.00 -5.32 -5.84
N GLY A 117 -8.87 -5.94 -6.18
CA GLY A 117 -8.30 -7.05 -5.40
C GLY A 117 -9.00 -8.39 -5.57
N LEU A 118 -10.10 -8.47 -6.33
CA LEU A 118 -10.70 -9.75 -6.71
C LEU A 118 -9.84 -10.37 -7.83
N ALA A 119 -9.14 -11.46 -7.51
CA ALA A 119 -8.48 -12.25 -8.54
C ALA A 119 -9.54 -12.70 -9.56
N LYS A 120 -9.27 -12.51 -10.86
CA LYS A 120 -9.97 -13.31 -11.86
C LYS A 120 -9.54 -14.75 -11.63
N ASN A 121 -10.39 -15.53 -10.95
CA ASN A 121 -10.24 -16.97 -10.89
C ASN A 121 -10.39 -17.51 -12.32
N ASN A 122 -9.30 -17.52 -13.07
CA ASN A 122 -9.20 -18.28 -14.31
C ASN A 122 -8.94 -19.75 -13.95
N ASN A 123 -9.83 -20.34 -13.14
CA ASN A 123 -9.95 -21.78 -13.05
C ASN A 123 -10.89 -22.22 -14.18
N THR A 124 -10.35 -22.26 -15.39
CA THR A 124 -10.84 -23.19 -16.41
C THR A 124 -10.33 -24.57 -16.01
N TYR A 125 -11.27 -25.43 -15.58
CA TYR A 125 -11.11 -26.87 -15.47
C TYR A 125 -10.78 -27.50 -16.84
#